data_AF-A0A371BZJ7-F1
#
_entry.id   AF-A0A371BZJ7-F1
#
_cell.length_a   1.000
_cell.length_b   1.000
_cell.length_c   1.000
_cell.angle_alpha   90.00
_cell.angle_beta   90.00
_cell.angle_gamma   90.00
#
_symmetry.space_group_name_H-M   'P 1'
#
loop_
_entity.id
_entity.type
_entity.pdbx_description
1 polymer ?
#
loop_
_entity_poly.entity_id
_entity_poly.type
_entity_poly.pdbx_seq_one_letter_code
_entity_poly.pdbx_strand_id
1 'polypeptide(L)'
;MLTGHTTIQESGLSLVRTKCAPNFSIKGSDEETVEVFTPVLTAVWPFFETMLIEAMLRYLHGQDLNLHFDEAVELVMVAQMYQLPELLAIVERFFRSFDTAITQAMILWRKCCAAGNDELRGLAVSQIQMLMSNTLSFSESINELSRDEMMLLLRDLAAEASKRHI
;
A
#
# COMPACT_ATOMS: atom_id res chain seq x y z
N MET A 1 1.06 -10.23 37.83
CA MET A 1 1.66 -10.51 36.51
C MET A 1 1.23 -11.91 36.10
N LEU A 2 0.47 -12.03 35.01
CA LEU A 2 0.10 -13.30 34.41
C LEU A 2 1.01 -13.51 33.21
N THR A 3 2.04 -14.35 33.37
CA THR A 3 2.86 -14.86 32.26
C THR A 3 2.22 -16.15 31.78
N GLY A 4 1.52 -16.09 30.66
CA GLY A 4 1.01 -17.28 29.97
C GLY A 4 2.09 -17.87 29.07
N HIS A 5 2.62 -19.05 29.42
CA HIS A 5 3.42 -19.84 28.49
C HIS A 5 2.48 -20.60 27.56
N THR A 6 2.44 -20.24 26.29
CA THR A 6 1.69 -20.98 25.27
C THR A 6 2.61 -22.03 24.62
N THR A 7 2.39 -23.30 24.95
CA THR A 7 3.07 -24.47 24.36
C THR A 7 2.58 -24.84 22.95
N ILE A 8 1.99 -23.89 22.21
CA ILE A 8 1.46 -24.11 20.85
C ILE A 8 2.60 -24.15 19.80
N GLN A 9 3.81 -23.70 20.15
CA GLN A 9 4.95 -23.65 19.24
C GLN A 9 5.56 -25.03 18.90
N GLU A 10 5.37 -26.07 19.72
CA GLU A 10 6.11 -27.34 19.52
C GLU A 10 5.38 -28.39 18.66
N SER A 11 4.05 -28.37 18.54
CA SER A 11 3.34 -29.41 17.78
C SER A 11 2.93 -28.97 16.38
N GLY A 12 2.25 -27.84 16.19
CA GLY A 12 1.70 -27.44 14.89
C GLY A 12 2.75 -26.97 13.87
N LEU A 13 3.56 -25.96 14.23
CA LEU A 13 4.55 -25.35 13.33
C LEU A 13 5.78 -26.24 13.10
N SER A 14 6.18 -27.05 14.09
CA SER A 14 7.25 -28.03 13.91
C SER A 14 6.83 -29.18 12.98
N LEU A 15 5.55 -29.59 13.02
CA LEU A 15 4.97 -30.56 12.08
C LEU A 15 4.93 -30.02 10.66
N VAL A 16 4.58 -28.75 10.45
CA VAL A 16 4.63 -28.09 9.13
C VAL A 16 6.08 -28.02 8.62
N ARG A 17 7.03 -27.67 9.49
CA ARG A 17 8.48 -27.66 9.18
C ARG A 17 9.06 -29.02 8.81
N THR A 18 8.51 -30.11 9.34
CA THR A 18 9.07 -31.47 9.17
C THR A 18 8.32 -32.33 8.16
N LYS A 19 7.06 -32.02 7.84
CA LYS A 19 6.22 -32.83 6.93
C LYS A 19 5.78 -32.13 5.65
N CYS A 20 5.87 -30.81 5.56
CA CYS A 20 5.60 -30.08 4.34
C CYS A 20 6.91 -29.56 3.77
N ALA A 21 7.10 -29.67 2.45
CA ALA A 21 8.19 -28.97 1.80
C ALA A 21 7.91 -27.45 1.91
N PRO A 22 8.91 -26.64 2.31
CA PRO A 22 8.80 -25.20 2.15
C PRO A 22 8.52 -24.92 0.68
N ASN A 23 7.50 -24.09 0.44
CA ASN A 23 7.03 -23.74 -0.89
C ASN A 23 7.55 -22.36 -1.32
N PHE A 24 8.38 -21.73 -0.49
CA PHE A 24 8.88 -20.38 -0.70
C PHE A 24 10.28 -20.20 -0.09
N SER A 25 11.12 -19.36 -0.69
CA SER A 25 12.43 -19.00 -0.16
C SER A 25 12.71 -17.51 -0.32
N ILE A 26 13.22 -16.88 0.74
CA ILE A 26 13.62 -15.47 0.77
C ILE A 26 15.13 -15.42 0.81
N LYS A 27 15.76 -14.76 -0.17
CA LYS A 27 17.21 -14.54 -0.17
C LYS A 27 17.52 -13.16 0.42
N GLY A 28 18.30 -13.13 1.49
CA GLY A 28 18.83 -11.94 2.12
C GLY A 28 19.93 -11.28 1.27
N SER A 29 20.25 -10.04 1.61
CA SER A 29 21.32 -9.25 0.98
C SER A 29 22.73 -9.78 1.25
N ASP A 30 22.86 -10.65 2.25
CA ASP A 30 24.04 -11.43 2.61
C ASP A 30 24.17 -12.74 1.83
N GLU A 31 23.29 -12.96 0.85
CA GLU A 31 23.10 -14.20 0.11
C GLU A 31 22.58 -15.39 0.92
N GLU A 32 22.23 -15.22 2.19
CA GLU A 32 21.59 -16.26 2.97
C GLU A 32 20.16 -16.49 2.47
N THR A 33 19.78 -17.75 2.28
CA THR A 33 18.44 -18.10 1.82
C THR A 33 17.67 -18.73 2.95
N VAL A 34 16.54 -18.13 3.31
CA VAL A 34 15.63 -18.62 4.34
C VAL A 34 14.44 -19.29 3.65
N GLU A 35 14.28 -20.58 3.86
CA GLU A 35 13.09 -21.31 3.43
C GLU A 35 11.92 -21.01 4.36
N VAL A 36 10.79 -20.62 3.76
CA VAL A 36 9.60 -20.15 4.46
C VAL A 36 8.36 -20.86 3.94
N PHE A 37 7.37 -20.98 4.84
CA PHE A 37 6.07 -21.56 4.54
C PHE A 37 5.10 -20.42 4.27
N THR A 38 4.41 -20.41 3.12
CA THR A 38 3.39 -19.40 2.82
C THR A 38 2.39 -19.23 3.97
N PRO A 39 1.86 -20.28 4.64
CA PRO A 39 0.96 -20.12 5.78
C PRO A 39 1.57 -19.40 7.00
N VAL A 40 2.89 -19.51 7.19
CA VAL A 40 3.61 -18.83 8.28
C VAL A 40 3.88 -17.39 7.87
N LEU A 41 4.23 -17.16 6.60
CA LEU A 41 4.42 -15.84 6.05
C LEU A 41 3.10 -15.05 6.08
N THR A 42 1.98 -15.64 5.69
CA THR A 42 0.64 -15.03 5.76
C THR A 42 0.20 -14.75 7.18
N ALA A 43 0.50 -15.63 8.13
CA ALA A 43 0.13 -15.43 9.54
C ALA A 43 0.93 -14.30 10.22
N VAL A 44 2.21 -14.15 9.88
CA VAL A 44 3.09 -13.11 10.46
C VAL A 44 3.03 -11.81 9.65
N TRP A 45 2.65 -11.92 8.37
CA TRP A 45 2.50 -10.84 7.41
C TRP A 45 1.13 -10.97 6.72
N PRO A 46 0.04 -10.48 7.36
CA PRO A 46 -1.35 -10.68 6.92
C PRO A 46 -1.65 -10.23 5.49
N PHE A 47 -0.79 -9.38 4.92
CA PHE A 47 -0.90 -8.91 3.54
C PHE A 47 -0.62 -9.98 2.47
N PHE A 48 -0.01 -11.12 2.83
CA PHE A 48 0.11 -12.26 1.92
C PHE A 48 -1.19 -13.07 1.80
N GLU A 49 -2.29 -12.72 2.47
CA GLU A 49 -3.60 -13.33 2.21
C GLU A 49 -4.38 -12.65 1.07
N THR A 50 -3.90 -11.53 0.54
CA THR A 50 -4.69 -10.66 -0.34
C THR A 50 -4.18 -10.63 -1.79
N MET A 51 -4.88 -9.85 -2.62
CA MET A 51 -4.67 -9.60 -4.06
C MET A 51 -3.27 -9.07 -4.44
N LEU A 52 -2.34 -8.99 -3.49
CA LEU A 52 -1.03 -8.35 -3.60
C LEU A 52 0.13 -9.32 -3.50
N ILE A 53 -0.14 -10.61 -3.25
CA ILE A 53 0.88 -11.66 -3.16
C ILE A 53 1.76 -11.62 -4.40
N GLU A 54 1.17 -11.61 -5.59
CA GLU A 54 1.94 -11.67 -6.83
C GLU A 54 2.85 -10.46 -7.01
N ALA A 55 2.34 -9.25 -6.75
CA ALA A 55 3.15 -8.03 -6.82
C ALA A 55 4.28 -8.05 -5.79
N MET A 56 4.01 -8.41 -4.54
CA MET A 56 5.04 -8.50 -3.50
C MET A 56 6.08 -9.57 -3.81
N LEU A 57 5.67 -10.71 -4.36
CA LEU A 57 6.59 -11.77 -4.78
C LEU A 57 7.49 -11.29 -5.92
N ARG A 58 6.92 -10.67 -6.95
CA ARG A 58 7.70 -10.09 -8.06
C ARG A 58 8.71 -9.07 -7.55
N TYR A 59 8.29 -8.18 -6.66
CA TYR A 59 9.17 -7.21 -6.02
C TYR A 59 10.35 -7.89 -5.29
N LEU A 60 10.07 -8.87 -4.43
CA LEU A 60 11.10 -9.59 -3.65
C LEU A 60 12.07 -10.37 -4.55
N HIS A 61 11.62 -10.81 -5.72
CA HIS A 61 12.47 -11.49 -6.71
C HIS A 61 13.14 -10.53 -7.71
N GLY A 62 13.00 -9.22 -7.55
CA GLY A 62 13.56 -8.22 -8.46
C GLY A 62 12.97 -8.29 -9.87
N GLN A 63 11.74 -8.77 -10.00
CA GLN A 63 11.01 -8.86 -11.26
C GLN A 63 10.22 -7.58 -11.54
N ASP A 64 9.93 -7.34 -12.81
CA ASP A 64 9.10 -6.19 -13.21
C ASP A 64 7.68 -6.29 -12.62
N LEU A 65 7.28 -5.19 -12.00
CA LEU A 65 5.95 -4.98 -11.44
C LEU A 65 5.03 -4.39 -12.51
N ASN A 66 4.08 -5.19 -12.99
CA ASN A 66 3.02 -4.71 -13.86
C ASN A 66 1.80 -4.36 -13.00
N LEU A 67 1.74 -3.11 -12.53
CA LEU A 67 0.76 -2.68 -11.54
C LEU A 67 -0.53 -2.19 -12.20
N HIS A 68 -1.66 -2.58 -11.61
CA HIS A 68 -2.95 -1.90 -11.81
C HIS A 68 -3.18 -0.86 -10.71
N PHE A 69 -4.15 0.03 -10.93
CA PHE A 69 -4.47 1.09 -9.97
C PHE A 69 -4.74 0.56 -8.56
N ASP A 70 -5.63 -0.44 -8.44
CA ASP A 70 -6.03 -0.99 -7.13
C ASP A 70 -4.83 -1.62 -6.39
N GLU A 71 -3.98 -2.33 -7.11
CA GLU A 71 -2.75 -2.93 -6.56
C GLU A 71 -1.77 -1.85 -6.09
N ALA A 72 -1.51 -0.86 -6.94
CA ALA A 72 -0.60 0.24 -6.62
C ALA A 72 -1.05 1.04 -5.40
N VAL A 73 -2.35 1.29 -5.26
CA VAL A 73 -2.92 2.02 -4.10
C VAL A 73 -2.66 1.24 -2.81
N GLU A 74 -2.91 -0.07 -2.80
CA GLU A 74 -2.64 -0.89 -1.63
C GLU A 74 -1.14 -0.99 -1.31
N LEU A 75 -0.29 -1.06 -2.33
CA LEU A 75 1.17 -1.10 -2.14
C LEU A 75 1.73 0.16 -1.49
N VAL A 76 1.06 1.33 -1.56
CA VAL A 76 1.47 2.53 -0.81
C VAL A 76 1.53 2.23 0.69
N MET A 77 0.48 1.62 1.25
CA MET A 77 0.44 1.27 2.68
C MET A 77 1.53 0.27 3.03
N VAL A 78 1.73 -0.75 2.19
CA VAL A 78 2.72 -1.80 2.41
C VAL A 78 4.12 -1.21 2.40
N ALA A 79 4.45 -0.44 1.36
CA ALA A 79 5.76 0.15 1.22
C ALA A 79 6.08 1.09 2.40
N GLN A 80 5.09 1.87 2.87
CA GLN A 80 5.27 2.76 4.00
C GLN A 80 5.41 2.00 5.33
N MET A 81 4.54 1.03 5.60
CA MET A 81 4.49 0.28 6.86
C MET A 81 5.73 -0.57 7.08
N TYR A 82 6.23 -1.20 6.00
CA TYR A 82 7.43 -2.04 6.05
C TYR A 82 8.71 -1.29 5.68
N GLN A 83 8.64 0.02 5.46
CA GLN A 83 9.79 0.86 5.10
C GLN A 83 10.56 0.31 3.88
N LEU A 84 9.84 0.07 2.78
CA LEU A 84 10.38 -0.43 1.51
C LEU A 84 10.51 0.75 0.53
N PRO A 85 11.61 1.54 0.58
CA PRO A 85 11.73 2.76 -0.21
C PRO A 85 11.77 2.52 -1.72
N GLU A 86 12.34 1.40 -2.17
CA GLU A 86 12.39 1.05 -3.60
C GLU A 86 11.00 0.71 -4.15
N LEU A 87 10.20 -0.06 -3.39
CA LEU A 87 8.82 -0.33 -3.74
C LEU A 87 8.00 0.97 -3.78
N LEU A 88 8.22 1.85 -2.80
CA LEU A 88 7.53 3.14 -2.75
C LEU A 88 7.86 4.00 -3.98
N ALA A 89 9.14 4.07 -4.37
CA ALA A 89 9.56 4.80 -5.57
C ALA A 89 8.95 4.22 -6.86
N ILE A 90 8.77 2.90 -6.96
CA ILE A 90 8.10 2.26 -8.10
C ILE A 90 6.62 2.67 -8.15
N VAL A 91 5.93 2.62 -7.01
CA VAL A 91 4.52 3.01 -6.88
C VAL A 91 4.33 4.50 -7.18
N GLU A 92 5.25 5.35 -6.71
CA GLU A 92 5.25 6.78 -7.01
C GLU A 92 5.41 7.06 -8.50
N ARG A 93 6.36 6.37 -9.15
CA ARG A 93 6.55 6.48 -10.60
C ARG A 93 5.30 6.06 -11.38
N PHE A 94 4.63 4.99 -10.93
CA PHE A 94 3.36 4.55 -11.51
C PHE A 94 2.32 5.68 -11.47
N PHE A 95 2.03 6.24 -10.29
CA PHE A 95 1.01 7.30 -10.15
C PHE A 95 1.35 8.61 -10.85
N ARG A 96 2.64 8.95 -10.99
CA ARG A 96 3.07 10.13 -11.76
C ARG A 96 2.79 9.98 -13.26
N SER A 97 2.73 8.76 -13.77
CA SER A 97 2.48 8.46 -15.19
C SER A 97 1.04 8.02 -15.48
N PHE A 98 0.27 7.67 -14.45
CA PHE A 98 -1.07 7.13 -14.58
C PHE A 98 -2.10 8.25 -14.76
N ASP A 99 -2.92 8.16 -15.81
CA ASP A 99 -4.03 9.09 -16.05
C ASP A 99 -5.20 8.72 -15.12
N THR A 100 -5.29 9.42 -13.99
CA THR A 100 -6.29 9.18 -12.94
C THR A 100 -7.62 9.86 -13.25
N ALA A 101 -8.72 9.12 -13.16
CA ALA A 101 -10.06 9.72 -13.00
C ALA A 101 -10.21 10.39 -11.62
N ILE A 102 -11.17 11.30 -11.46
CA ILE A 102 -11.39 12.01 -10.18
C ILE A 102 -11.63 11.03 -9.02
N THR A 103 -12.43 9.98 -9.24
CA THR A 103 -12.71 8.94 -8.24
C THR A 103 -11.45 8.22 -7.81
N GLN A 104 -10.56 7.91 -8.75
CA GLN A 104 -9.27 7.28 -8.46
C GLN A 104 -8.33 8.23 -7.71
N ALA A 105 -8.28 9.51 -8.09
CA ALA A 105 -7.48 10.50 -7.36
C ALA A 105 -7.98 10.67 -5.91
N MET A 106 -9.29 10.61 -5.67
CA MET A 106 -9.89 10.64 -4.33
C MET A 106 -9.55 9.39 -3.51
N ILE A 107 -9.58 8.20 -4.13
CA ILE A 107 -9.17 6.94 -3.49
C ILE A 107 -7.69 7.01 -3.10
N LEU A 108 -6.82 7.44 -4.01
CA LEU A 108 -5.39 7.61 -3.75
C LEU A 108 -5.16 8.59 -2.59
N TRP A 109 -5.82 9.75 -2.60
CA TRP A 109 -5.72 10.74 -1.52
C TRP A 109 -6.11 10.16 -0.15
N ARG A 110 -7.24 9.45 -0.05
CA ARG A 110 -7.67 8.79 1.20
C ARG A 110 -6.61 7.78 1.67
N LYS A 111 -6.09 6.98 0.74
CA LYS A 111 -5.07 5.97 1.05
C LYS A 111 -3.77 6.60 1.54
N CYS A 112 -3.30 7.67 0.90
CA CYS A 112 -2.11 8.40 1.32
C CYS A 112 -2.29 9.08 2.68
N CYS A 113 -3.50 9.57 2.99
CA CYS A 113 -3.82 10.06 4.33
C CYS A 113 -3.68 8.96 5.39
N ALA A 114 -4.16 7.75 5.11
CA ALA A 114 -4.02 6.61 6.01
C ALA A 114 -2.58 6.09 6.11
N ALA A 115 -1.83 6.13 5.01
CA ALA A 115 -0.43 5.71 4.97
C ALA A 115 0.51 6.71 5.63
N GLY A 116 0.13 7.99 5.72
CA GLY A 116 1.05 9.06 6.07
C GLY A 116 2.08 9.36 4.96
N ASN A 117 1.71 9.13 3.70
CA ASN A 117 2.55 9.45 2.54
C ASN A 117 2.18 10.85 2.00
N ASP A 118 2.89 11.88 2.47
CA ASP A 118 2.60 13.27 2.12
C ASP A 118 2.91 13.62 0.66
N GLU A 119 3.88 12.95 0.04
CA GLU A 119 4.27 13.20 -1.35
C GLU A 119 3.17 12.78 -2.32
N LEU A 120 2.71 11.53 -2.24
CA LEU A 120 1.61 11.03 -3.06
C LEU A 120 0.28 11.68 -2.70
N ARG A 121 0.10 12.09 -1.44
CA ARG A 121 -1.06 12.91 -1.05
C ARG A 121 -1.06 14.23 -1.81
N GLY A 122 0.08 14.92 -1.90
CA GLY A 122 0.21 16.16 -2.67
C GLY A 122 -0.05 15.96 -4.17
N LEU A 123 0.44 14.85 -4.74
CA LEU A 123 0.14 14.46 -6.12
C LEU A 123 -1.36 14.25 -6.35
N ALA A 124 -2.01 13.49 -5.48
CA ALA A 124 -3.45 13.21 -5.57
C ALA A 124 -4.28 14.49 -5.46
N VAL A 125 -3.92 15.40 -4.54
CA VAL A 125 -4.58 16.71 -4.39
C VAL A 125 -4.42 17.56 -5.65
N SER A 126 -3.22 17.57 -6.25
CA SER A 126 -2.97 18.28 -7.51
C SER A 126 -3.83 17.77 -8.65
N GLN A 127 -4.00 16.44 -8.75
CA GLN A 127 -4.87 15.79 -9.73
C GLN A 127 -6.35 16.13 -9.48
N ILE A 128 -6.82 16.04 -8.23
CA ILE A 128 -8.17 16.44 -7.83
C ILE A 128 -8.46 17.89 -8.24
N GLN A 129 -7.54 18.81 -7.95
CA GLN A 129 -7.68 20.23 -8.29
C GLN A 129 -7.74 20.48 -9.81
N MET A 130 -7.07 19.65 -10.62
CA MET A 130 -7.17 19.75 -12.08
C MET A 130 -8.48 19.18 -12.62
N LEU A 131 -9.04 18.18 -11.95
CA LEU A 131 -10.21 17.43 -12.42
C LEU A 131 -11.54 17.97 -11.86
N MET A 132 -11.51 18.76 -10.77
CA MET A 132 -12.72 19.32 -10.12
C MET A 132 -13.53 20.26 -11.03
N SER A 133 -12.96 20.77 -12.12
CA SER A 133 -13.70 21.54 -13.13
C SER A 133 -14.78 20.71 -13.85
N ASN A 134 -14.69 19.38 -13.80
CA ASN A 134 -15.75 18.47 -14.22
C ASN A 134 -16.73 18.25 -13.05
N THR A 135 -17.75 19.12 -12.96
CA THR A 135 -18.58 19.35 -11.77
C THR A 135 -19.40 18.15 -11.27
N LEU A 136 -19.83 17.25 -12.16
CA LEU A 136 -20.72 16.14 -11.81
C LEU A 136 -20.00 15.05 -10.99
N SER A 137 -18.95 14.45 -11.53
CA SER A 137 -18.21 13.35 -10.88
C SER A 137 -17.51 13.77 -9.58
N PHE A 138 -17.12 15.04 -9.48
CA PHE A 138 -16.55 15.60 -8.25
C PHE A 138 -17.60 15.72 -7.15
N SER A 139 -18.82 16.16 -7.48
CA SER A 139 -19.90 16.30 -6.49
C SER A 139 -20.31 14.96 -5.88
N GLU A 140 -20.36 13.90 -6.70
CA GLU A 140 -20.64 12.54 -6.22
C GLU A 140 -19.54 12.04 -5.27
N SER A 141 -18.28 12.22 -5.65
CA SER A 141 -17.13 11.78 -4.83
C SER A 141 -17.02 12.54 -3.50
N ILE A 142 -17.44 13.82 -3.47
CA ILE A 142 -17.49 14.62 -2.22
C ILE A 142 -18.57 14.11 -1.27
N ASN A 143 -19.75 13.74 -1.78
CA ASN A 143 -20.87 13.32 -0.94
C ASN A 143 -20.58 12.02 -0.18
N GLU A 144 -19.62 11.22 -0.65
CA GLU A 144 -19.15 10.01 0.04
C GLU A 144 -18.15 10.28 1.17
N LEU A 145 -17.64 11.52 1.31
CA LEU A 145 -16.70 11.86 2.36
C LEU A 145 -17.42 12.07 3.70
N SER A 146 -16.82 11.58 4.77
CA SER A 146 -17.16 12.03 6.11
C SER A 146 -16.84 13.52 6.28
N ARG A 147 -17.42 14.15 7.31
CA ARG A 147 -17.15 15.56 7.62
C ARG A 147 -15.66 15.84 7.83
N ASP A 148 -14.97 14.94 8.52
CA ASP A 148 -13.55 15.10 8.83
C ASP A 148 -12.68 14.97 7.58
N GLU A 149 -12.97 13.99 6.72
CA GLU A 149 -12.30 13.84 5.43
C GLU A 149 -12.53 15.05 4.53
N MET A 150 -13.75 15.58 4.49
CA MET A 150 -14.07 16.78 3.71
C MET A 150 -13.28 17.99 4.21
N MET A 151 -13.23 18.23 5.52
CA MET A 151 -12.43 19.32 6.09
C MET A 151 -10.93 19.13 5.80
N LEU A 152 -10.45 17.89 5.84
CA LEU A 152 -9.07 17.55 5.52
C LEU A 152 -8.75 17.83 4.05
N LEU A 153 -9.62 17.40 3.13
CA LEU A 153 -9.46 17.61 1.71
C LEU A 153 -9.47 19.10 1.35
N LEU A 154 -10.41 19.87 1.93
CA LEU A 154 -10.47 21.32 1.71
C LEU A 154 -9.19 22.03 2.17
N ARG A 155 -8.64 21.62 3.33
CA ARG A 155 -7.37 22.14 3.83
C ARG A 155 -6.24 21.84 2.87
N ASP A 156 -6.15 20.61 2.36
CA ASP A 156 -5.09 20.21 1.44
C ASP A 156 -5.20 20.93 0.10
N LEU A 157 -6.42 21.06 -0.44
CA LEU A 157 -6.68 21.81 -1.67
C LEU A 157 -6.30 23.29 -1.53
N ALA A 158 -6.61 23.91 -0.38
CA ALA A 158 -6.22 25.29 -0.11
C ALA A 158 -4.70 25.45 0.00
N ALA A 159 -4.01 24.49 0.63
CA ALA A 159 -2.56 24.48 0.72
C ALA A 159 -1.92 24.33 -0.68
N GLU A 160 -2.46 23.44 -1.52
CA GLU A 160 -1.94 23.22 -2.87
C GLU A 160 -2.20 24.42 -3.79
N ALA A 161 -3.39 25.02 -3.72
CA ALA A 161 -3.69 26.25 -4.45
C ALA A 161 -2.73 27.40 -4.10
N SER A 162 -2.34 27.51 -2.82
CA SER A 162 -1.40 28.53 -2.36
C SER A 162 0.00 28.36 -2.94
N LYS A 163 0.45 27.12 -3.23
CA LYS A 163 1.76 26.86 -3.86
C LYS A 163 1.83 27.33 -5.31
N ARG A 164 0.70 27.35 -6.03
CA ARG A 164 0.64 27.78 -7.44
C ARG A 164 0.66 29.30 -7.64
N HIS A 165 0.49 30.07 -6.57
CA HIS A 165 0.46 31.54 -6.59
C HIS A 165 1.78 32.20 -6.18
N ILE A 166 2.83 31.40 -5.94
CA ILE A 166 4.21 31.83 -5.66
C ILE A 166 5.05 31.45 -6.88
#